data_AF-A0A2G2GH42-F1
#
_entry.id   AF-A0A2G2GH42-F1
#
_cell.length_a   1.000
_cell.length_b   1.000
_cell.length_c   1.000
_cell.angle_alpha   90.00
_cell.angle_beta   90.00
_cell.angle_gamma   90.00
#
_symmetry.space_group_name_H-M   'P 1'
#
loop_
_entity.id
_entity.type
_entity.pdbx_description
1 polymer ?
#
loop_
_entity_poly.entity_id
_entity_poly.type
_entity_poly.pdbx_seq_one_letter_code
_entity_poly.pdbx_strand_id
1 'polypeptide(L)'
;MDDFYSQKELEAKLADETLRANALAAELEAMRGSPSWQAVELMRLKGKGAQKLAAVFRSVAVFFLRLVPGYGLRSRFDKNGLLRAKEVIQASKLFDPDWYAQQNSDAAADPATHFLQMGAHADLDPGPLFETGWYRRTNPDIGTQNPLLHFLEVGAGEGRCGWSTERVLTVQKPYFLDCGRALTAASNQKSEQAFPRMRAGQRVQVFANSKGNSFFLHIRDMVCRGLAQAGVAAEIADETTPISAGATTPIIIAPHEFFYLGAGVKLVDDPILSHGICVNTEQIQTPWFARAFPFLTKAAGILDFCVQNAALVADMGLPVRFLNPGFLANDPVLGLQDKLPDESAIQSFGDVILGPPPVREAALNDRPIDILFVGAQTPRRARFFADAASVLADKKCVIQLTDMSRPIIDGGGVGVSALAYAGLSQRAKIQLNIHQGVLPYFEWHRMTWHGFWHRTAVVAETGFCAPGYKPGQHFFEDDLEKLPQLIDWLLKSKDGGQELERVASNGYRQLRVQAPMGQVLADIFQIEPSQSK
;
A
#
# COMPACT_ATOMS: atom_id res chain seq x y z
N MET A 1 15.49 -37.14 -8.91
CA MET A 1 15.92 -37.55 -10.26
C MET A 1 16.41 -36.24 -10.85
N ASP A 2 17.70 -36.03 -10.73
CA ASP A 2 18.33 -34.72 -10.78
C ASP A 2 18.77 -34.41 -12.21
N ASP A 3 18.27 -33.32 -12.78
CA ASP A 3 18.79 -32.76 -14.03
C ASP A 3 20.04 -31.92 -13.73
N PHE A 4 21.19 -32.60 -13.63
CA PHE A 4 22.49 -31.94 -13.72
C PHE A 4 22.86 -31.76 -15.19
N TYR A 5 23.01 -30.50 -15.62
CA TYR A 5 23.57 -30.15 -16.92
C TYR A 5 24.95 -30.78 -17.10
N SER A 6 25.23 -31.30 -18.29
CA SER A 6 26.55 -31.86 -18.58
C SER A 6 27.61 -30.76 -18.59
N GLN A 7 28.85 -31.09 -18.20
CA GLN A 7 29.96 -30.12 -18.18
C GLN A 7 30.15 -29.41 -19.53
N LYS A 8 29.88 -30.12 -20.64
CA LYS A 8 29.96 -29.59 -22.00
C LYS A 8 28.89 -28.52 -22.29
N GLU A 9 27.70 -28.63 -21.70
CA GLU A 9 26.63 -27.65 -21.83
C GLU A 9 26.88 -26.41 -20.97
N LEU A 10 27.50 -26.59 -19.80
CA LEU A 10 27.95 -25.49 -18.96
C LEU A 10 29.08 -24.68 -19.62
N GLU A 11 30.05 -25.36 -20.24
CA GLU A 11 31.14 -24.72 -20.98
C GLU A 11 30.62 -23.97 -22.22
N ALA A 12 29.63 -24.53 -22.93
CA ALA A 12 29.00 -23.86 -24.07
C ALA A 12 28.20 -22.61 -23.66
N LYS A 13 27.45 -22.68 -22.54
CA LYS A 13 26.72 -21.52 -22.00
C LYS A 13 27.67 -20.44 -21.48
N LEU A 14 28.75 -20.83 -20.78
CA LEU A 14 29.75 -19.88 -20.29
C LEU A 14 30.47 -19.18 -21.45
N ALA A 15 30.74 -19.89 -22.55
CA ALA A 15 31.30 -19.28 -23.76
C ALA A 15 30.33 -18.29 -24.41
N ASP A 16 29.04 -18.61 -24.50
CA ASP A 16 28.01 -17.70 -25.04
C ASP A 16 27.81 -16.45 -24.15
N GLU A 17 27.79 -16.62 -22.83
CA GLU A 17 27.71 -15.49 -21.89
C GLU A 17 28.97 -14.62 -21.91
N THR A 18 30.16 -15.22 -22.03
CA THR A 18 31.42 -14.47 -22.16
C THR A 18 31.45 -13.68 -23.46
N LEU A 19 30.93 -14.24 -24.56
CA LEU A 19 30.82 -13.54 -25.83
C LEU A 19 29.85 -12.35 -25.74
N ARG A 20 28.70 -12.53 -25.08
CA ARG A 20 27.72 -11.46 -24.83
C ARG A 20 28.26 -10.38 -23.91
N ALA A 21 28.99 -10.75 -22.86
CA ALA A 21 29.61 -9.81 -21.94
C ALA A 21 30.70 -8.97 -22.65
N ASN A 22 31.50 -9.59 -23.51
CA ASN A 22 32.50 -8.88 -24.32
C ASN A 22 31.85 -7.97 -25.38
N ALA A 23 30.73 -8.39 -25.98
CA ALA A 23 29.96 -7.54 -26.89
C ALA A 23 29.34 -6.33 -26.16
N LEU A 24 28.78 -6.54 -24.97
CA LEU A 24 28.27 -5.45 -24.13
C LEU A 24 29.38 -4.51 -23.66
N ALA A 25 30.56 -5.02 -23.33
CA ALA A 25 31.71 -4.22 -22.94
C ALA A 25 32.23 -3.36 -24.10
N ALA A 26 32.26 -3.91 -25.32
CA ALA A 26 32.62 -3.18 -26.53
C ALA A 26 31.57 -2.11 -26.90
N GLU A 27 30.27 -2.40 -26.73
CA GLU A 27 29.20 -1.40 -26.88
C GLU A 27 29.30 -0.31 -25.80
N LEU A 28 29.65 -0.65 -24.57
CA LEU A 28 29.88 0.30 -23.48
C LEU A 28 31.08 1.21 -23.75
N GLU A 29 32.18 0.67 -24.29
CA GLU A 29 33.33 1.49 -24.71
C GLU A 29 33.00 2.38 -25.91
N ALA A 30 32.27 1.86 -26.91
CA ALA A 30 31.79 2.64 -28.05
C ALA A 30 30.82 3.76 -27.61
N MET A 31 29.95 3.48 -26.64
CA MET A 31 29.10 4.49 -26.03
C MET A 31 29.94 5.51 -25.25
N ARG A 32 30.93 5.10 -24.44
CA ARG A 32 31.80 6.02 -23.66
C ARG A 32 32.62 6.97 -24.54
N GLY A 33 32.99 6.53 -25.74
CA GLY A 33 33.64 7.37 -26.76
C GLY A 33 32.69 8.34 -27.48
N SER A 34 31.37 8.23 -27.29
CA SER A 34 30.40 9.08 -27.96
C SER A 34 30.37 10.50 -27.36
N PRO A 35 30.17 11.56 -28.18
CA PRO A 35 30.01 12.93 -27.70
C PRO A 35 28.87 13.07 -26.66
N SER A 36 27.83 12.23 -26.80
CA SER A 36 26.69 12.11 -25.89
C SER A 36 27.08 11.60 -24.50
N TRP A 37 27.98 10.62 -24.38
CA TRP A 37 28.43 10.13 -23.07
C TRP A 37 29.40 11.14 -22.45
N GLN A 38 30.32 11.73 -23.20
CA GLN A 38 31.19 12.80 -22.65
C GLN A 38 30.39 13.97 -22.04
N ALA A 39 29.22 14.30 -22.61
CA ALA A 39 28.27 15.25 -22.03
C ALA A 39 27.60 14.73 -20.74
N VAL A 40 27.25 13.44 -20.65
CA VAL A 40 26.68 12.79 -19.45
C VAL A 40 27.72 12.63 -18.32
N GLU A 41 29.00 12.46 -18.66
CA GLU A 41 30.09 12.36 -17.68
C GLU A 41 30.41 13.72 -17.05
N LEU A 42 30.36 14.79 -17.85
CA LEU A 42 30.36 16.18 -17.37
C LEU A 42 29.15 16.48 -16.46
N MET A 43 27.99 15.84 -16.69
CA MET A 43 26.80 15.96 -15.82
C MET A 43 26.93 15.26 -14.45
N ARG A 44 27.91 14.35 -14.26
CA ARG A 44 28.12 13.64 -12.98
C ARG A 44 29.00 14.38 -11.97
N LEU A 45 29.62 15.50 -12.36
CA LEU A 45 30.41 16.33 -11.44
C LEU A 45 29.49 17.17 -10.54
N LYS A 46 29.41 16.79 -9.26
CA LYS A 46 28.52 17.40 -8.25
C LYS A 46 28.92 18.85 -7.93
N GLY A 47 27.98 19.77 -8.08
CA GLY A 47 28.05 21.14 -7.56
C GLY A 47 26.71 21.87 -7.66
N LYS A 48 26.40 22.76 -6.70
CA LYS A 48 25.10 23.44 -6.52
C LYS A 48 24.65 24.35 -7.69
N GLY A 49 25.46 24.48 -8.76
CA GLY A 49 25.12 25.19 -10.00
C GLY A 49 24.53 24.31 -11.12
N ALA A 50 24.50 22.98 -10.96
CA ALA A 50 24.18 22.05 -12.04
C ALA A 50 22.69 22.03 -12.47
N GLN A 51 21.75 22.42 -11.61
CA GLN A 51 20.32 22.34 -11.95
C GLN A 51 19.89 23.37 -13.01
N LYS A 52 20.43 24.59 -12.98
CA LYS A 52 20.15 25.62 -14.00
C LYS A 52 20.82 25.30 -15.34
N LEU A 53 22.04 24.78 -15.31
CA LEU A 53 22.77 24.35 -16.51
C LEU A 53 22.15 23.10 -17.15
N ALA A 54 21.70 22.13 -16.35
CA ALA A 54 21.00 20.94 -16.86
C ALA A 54 19.64 21.25 -17.49
N ALA A 55 18.97 22.34 -17.10
CA ALA A 55 17.74 22.82 -17.76
C ALA A 55 18.06 23.41 -19.14
N VAL A 56 19.09 24.29 -19.22
CA VAL A 56 19.53 24.92 -20.48
C VAL A 56 20.01 23.88 -21.49
N PHE A 57 20.81 22.89 -21.06
CA PHE A 57 21.29 21.82 -21.96
C PHE A 57 20.20 20.81 -22.36
N ARG A 58 19.16 20.61 -21.52
CA ARG A 58 17.98 19.80 -21.90
C ARG A 58 17.15 20.45 -23.00
N SER A 59 16.97 21.78 -22.95
CA SER A 59 16.33 22.55 -24.04
C SER A 59 17.10 22.43 -25.35
N VAL A 60 18.44 22.38 -25.28
CA VAL A 60 19.31 22.20 -26.44
C VAL A 60 19.22 20.77 -27.00
N ALA A 61 19.16 19.73 -26.16
CA ALA A 61 18.97 18.35 -26.62
C ALA A 61 17.63 18.13 -27.34
N VAL A 62 16.54 18.72 -26.83
CA VAL A 62 15.21 18.72 -27.49
C VAL A 62 15.26 19.48 -28.81
N PHE A 63 16.04 20.56 -28.90
CA PHE A 63 16.27 21.30 -30.13
C PHE A 63 17.06 20.50 -31.17
N PHE A 64 18.10 19.76 -30.76
CA PHE A 64 18.88 18.89 -31.65
C PHE A 64 18.07 17.70 -32.17
N LEU A 65 17.16 17.14 -31.38
CA LEU A 65 16.20 16.11 -31.82
C LEU A 65 15.28 16.60 -32.96
N ARG A 66 15.06 17.91 -33.11
CA ARG A 66 14.30 18.50 -34.23
C ARG A 66 15.09 18.58 -35.55
N LEU A 67 16.42 18.46 -35.50
CA LEU A 67 17.31 18.69 -36.65
C LEU A 67 17.83 17.41 -37.32
N VAL A 68 17.59 16.23 -36.74
CA VAL A 68 18.00 14.94 -37.32
C VAL A 68 16.91 14.37 -38.25
N PRO A 69 17.13 14.29 -39.57
CA PRO A 69 16.18 13.66 -40.48
C PRO A 69 16.14 12.15 -40.19
N GLY A 70 14.99 11.62 -39.76
CA GLY A 70 14.80 10.19 -39.48
C GLY A 70 14.51 9.83 -38.02
N TYR A 71 14.72 10.73 -37.06
CA TYR A 71 14.27 10.58 -35.65
C TYR A 71 12.81 11.05 -35.44
N GLY A 72 12.04 11.11 -36.53
CA GLY A 72 10.63 11.50 -36.53
C GLY A 72 9.70 10.39 -36.10
N LEU A 73 9.86 9.84 -34.89
CA LEU A 73 8.73 9.26 -34.17
C LEU A 73 8.05 10.38 -33.37
N ARG A 74 7.40 11.31 -34.10
CA ARG A 74 6.21 11.94 -33.52
C ARG A 74 5.26 10.78 -33.27
N SER A 75 4.83 10.56 -32.04
CA SER A 75 3.60 9.80 -31.80
C SER A 75 2.53 10.39 -32.73
N ARG A 76 2.19 9.68 -33.81
CA ARG A 76 1.21 10.12 -34.81
C ARG A 76 -0.17 9.83 -34.24
N PHE A 77 -0.49 10.49 -33.14
CA PHE A 77 -1.88 10.72 -32.82
C PHE A 77 -2.49 11.47 -34.01
N ASP A 78 -3.55 10.93 -34.60
CA ASP A 78 -4.46 11.79 -35.35
C ASP A 78 -5.11 12.80 -34.37
N LYS A 79 -5.84 13.79 -34.90
CA LYS A 79 -6.43 14.85 -34.05
C LYS A 79 -7.35 14.29 -32.95
N ASN A 80 -8.10 13.23 -33.26
CA ASN A 80 -9.07 12.65 -32.32
C ASN A 80 -8.35 11.78 -31.27
N GLY A 81 -7.34 11.02 -31.69
CA GLY A 81 -6.48 10.24 -30.81
C GLY A 81 -5.70 11.13 -29.84
N LEU A 82 -5.23 12.29 -30.28
CA LEU A 82 -4.54 13.24 -29.41
C LEU A 82 -5.50 13.80 -28.36
N LEU A 83 -6.71 14.18 -28.78
CA LEU A 83 -7.71 14.71 -27.86
C LEU A 83 -8.08 13.67 -26.78
N ARG A 84 -8.36 12.43 -27.19
CA ARG A 84 -8.63 11.32 -26.26
C ARG A 84 -7.45 11.06 -25.32
N ALA A 85 -6.22 11.04 -25.83
CA ALA A 85 -5.03 10.86 -25.01
C ALA A 85 -4.86 11.98 -23.99
N LYS A 86 -5.15 13.23 -24.36
CA LYS A 86 -5.16 14.38 -23.43
C LYS A 86 -6.19 14.17 -22.32
N GLU A 87 -7.42 13.82 -22.68
CA GLU A 87 -8.50 13.54 -21.71
C GLU A 87 -8.09 12.45 -20.71
N VAL A 88 -7.52 11.34 -21.20
CA VAL A 88 -7.06 10.21 -20.37
C VAL A 88 -5.99 10.64 -19.37
N ILE A 89 -4.91 11.30 -19.83
CA ILE A 89 -3.83 11.69 -18.92
C ILE A 89 -4.28 12.77 -17.92
N GLN A 90 -5.13 13.71 -18.33
CA GLN A 90 -5.63 14.77 -17.46
C GLN A 90 -6.58 14.22 -16.38
N ALA A 91 -7.44 13.26 -16.74
CA ALA A 91 -8.34 12.62 -15.79
C ALA A 91 -7.59 11.75 -14.76
N SER A 92 -6.39 11.27 -15.08
CA SER A 92 -5.62 10.34 -14.23
C SER A 92 -5.07 10.94 -12.93
N LYS A 93 -4.97 12.26 -12.82
CA LYS A 93 -4.26 12.98 -11.75
C LYS A 93 -2.76 12.66 -11.62
N LEU A 94 -2.19 11.84 -12.51
CA LEU A 94 -0.74 11.62 -12.61
C LEU A 94 -0.05 12.61 -13.54
N PHE A 95 -0.82 13.28 -14.41
CA PHE A 95 -0.35 14.42 -15.19
C PHE A 95 -0.72 15.72 -14.47
N ASP A 96 0.29 16.48 -14.06
CA ASP A 96 0.14 17.78 -13.41
C ASP A 96 0.64 18.86 -14.39
N PRO A 97 -0.26 19.62 -15.04
CA PRO A 97 0.10 20.58 -16.07
C PRO A 97 0.98 21.72 -15.52
N ASP A 98 0.72 22.19 -14.31
CA ASP A 98 1.44 23.31 -13.70
C ASP A 98 2.84 22.86 -13.31
N TRP A 99 2.96 21.70 -12.66
CA TRP A 99 4.25 21.10 -12.34
C TRP A 99 5.05 20.82 -13.62
N TYR A 100 4.41 20.24 -14.65
CA TYR A 100 5.07 19.92 -15.90
C TYR A 100 5.59 21.16 -16.63
N ALA A 101 4.79 22.23 -16.69
CA ALA A 101 5.19 23.50 -17.29
C ALA A 101 6.32 24.20 -16.51
N GLN A 102 6.32 24.10 -15.18
CA GLN A 102 7.40 24.62 -14.35
C GLN A 102 8.73 23.91 -14.61
N GLN A 103 8.71 22.60 -14.87
CA GLN A 103 9.91 21.83 -15.21
C GLN A 103 10.33 22.00 -16.69
N ASN A 104 9.37 22.32 -17.56
CA ASN A 104 9.55 22.37 -19.02
C ASN A 104 8.93 23.67 -19.57
N SER A 105 9.70 24.75 -19.58
CA SER A 105 9.19 26.08 -19.92
C SER A 105 8.62 26.19 -21.34
N ASP A 106 9.12 25.37 -22.28
CA ASP A 106 8.62 25.28 -23.66
C ASP A 106 7.28 24.54 -23.77
N ALA A 107 6.85 23.86 -22.72
CA ALA A 107 5.55 23.21 -22.62
C ALA A 107 4.44 24.14 -22.11
N ALA A 108 4.75 25.34 -21.62
CA ALA A 108 3.82 26.17 -20.84
C ALA A 108 2.50 26.51 -21.55
N ALA A 109 2.49 26.58 -22.89
CA ALA A 109 1.27 26.89 -23.64
C ALA A 109 0.30 25.70 -23.77
N ASP A 110 0.81 24.47 -23.87
CA ASP A 110 -0.01 23.24 -23.92
C ASP A 110 0.77 22.04 -23.35
N PRO A 111 0.85 21.95 -22.01
CA PRO A 111 1.65 20.94 -21.32
C PRO A 111 1.32 19.50 -21.74
N ALA A 112 0.02 19.20 -21.87
CA ALA A 112 -0.45 17.85 -22.18
C ALA A 112 -0.06 17.42 -23.60
N THR A 113 -0.24 18.30 -24.59
CA THR A 113 0.22 18.02 -25.96
C THR A 113 1.74 17.88 -26.01
N HIS A 114 2.47 18.75 -25.29
CA HIS A 114 3.93 18.67 -25.21
C HIS A 114 4.41 17.32 -24.66
N PHE A 115 3.81 16.86 -23.57
CA PHE A 115 4.12 15.55 -22.98
C PHE A 115 3.83 14.40 -23.94
N LEU A 116 2.64 14.37 -24.53
CA LEU A 116 2.22 13.27 -25.41
C LEU A 116 3.05 13.16 -26.70
N GLN A 117 3.50 14.29 -27.25
CA GLN A 117 4.22 14.32 -28.53
C GLN A 117 5.74 14.28 -28.39
N MET A 118 6.30 14.76 -27.27
CA MET A 118 7.74 14.91 -27.08
C MET A 118 8.20 14.43 -25.71
N GLY A 119 7.54 14.87 -24.63
CA GLY A 119 8.03 14.64 -23.28
C GLY A 119 8.16 13.18 -22.89
N ALA A 120 7.16 12.36 -23.24
CA ALA A 120 7.20 10.93 -22.97
C ALA A 120 8.38 10.22 -23.67
N HIS A 121 8.75 10.65 -24.87
CA HIS A 121 9.91 10.12 -25.60
C HIS A 121 11.25 10.59 -25.05
N ALA A 122 11.26 11.76 -24.41
CA ALA A 122 12.43 12.32 -23.72
C ALA A 122 12.50 11.92 -22.23
N ASP A 123 11.70 10.93 -21.82
CA ASP A 123 11.58 10.45 -20.43
C ASP A 123 11.29 11.57 -19.41
N LEU A 124 10.59 12.63 -19.83
CA LEU A 124 10.12 13.68 -18.93
C LEU A 124 8.97 13.15 -18.09
N ASP A 125 9.02 13.37 -16.77
CA ASP A 125 7.96 12.94 -15.88
C ASP A 125 6.69 13.81 -16.11
N PRO A 126 5.49 13.25 -16.17
CA PRO A 126 4.23 13.99 -16.36
C PRO A 126 3.76 14.74 -15.12
N GLY A 127 4.30 14.39 -13.96
CA GLY A 127 3.88 14.93 -12.67
C GLY A 127 4.79 14.45 -11.54
N PRO A 128 4.49 14.83 -10.29
CA PRO A 128 5.38 14.55 -9.15
C PRO A 128 5.59 13.06 -8.86
N LEU A 129 4.58 12.22 -9.10
CA LEU A 129 4.58 10.80 -8.74
C LEU A 129 5.05 9.88 -9.88
N PHE A 130 4.48 9.98 -11.08
CA PHE A 130 4.75 9.01 -12.14
C PHE A 130 6.13 9.24 -12.77
N GLU A 131 6.89 8.16 -12.98
CA GLU A 131 8.26 8.20 -13.50
C GLU A 131 8.37 7.58 -14.89
N THR A 132 8.44 8.44 -15.92
CA THR A 132 8.36 8.00 -17.32
C THR A 132 9.53 7.10 -17.69
N GLY A 133 10.76 7.55 -17.42
CA GLY A 133 11.96 6.78 -17.75
C GLY A 133 12.13 5.53 -16.89
N TRP A 134 11.71 5.58 -15.62
CA TRP A 134 11.74 4.39 -14.76
C TRP A 134 10.75 3.34 -15.26
N TYR A 135 9.50 3.73 -15.53
CA TYR A 135 8.47 2.83 -16.04
C TYR A 135 8.88 2.16 -17.35
N ARG A 136 9.49 2.91 -18.27
CA ARG A 136 10.01 2.36 -19.54
C ARG A 136 11.11 1.32 -19.31
N ARG A 137 12.06 1.58 -18.41
CA ARG A 137 13.15 0.65 -18.11
C ARG A 137 12.68 -0.62 -17.43
N THR A 138 11.67 -0.53 -16.56
CA THR A 138 11.11 -1.70 -15.86
C THR A 138 10.13 -2.48 -16.73
N ASN A 139 9.63 -1.89 -17.81
CA ASN A 139 8.65 -2.48 -18.73
C ASN A 139 9.15 -2.38 -20.18
N PRO A 140 10.23 -3.09 -20.55
CA PRO A 140 10.81 -2.99 -21.88
C PRO A 140 9.86 -3.47 -22.99
N ASP A 141 8.87 -4.28 -22.65
CA ASP A 141 7.84 -4.81 -23.56
C ASP A 141 6.93 -3.72 -24.16
N ILE A 142 6.81 -2.55 -23.53
CA ILE A 142 6.01 -1.44 -24.08
C ILE A 142 6.66 -0.82 -25.32
N GLY A 143 7.95 -1.06 -25.55
CA GLY A 143 8.71 -0.50 -26.67
C GLY A 143 8.63 1.03 -26.73
N THR A 144 8.13 1.56 -27.85
CA THR A 144 8.00 3.01 -28.10
C THR A 144 6.68 3.61 -27.63
N GLN A 145 5.80 2.83 -26.98
CA GLN A 145 4.53 3.35 -26.47
C GLN A 145 4.76 4.46 -25.44
N ASN A 146 3.76 5.33 -25.27
CA ASN A 146 3.77 6.35 -24.23
C ASN A 146 3.62 5.67 -22.85
N PRO A 147 4.59 5.83 -21.94
CA PRO A 147 4.58 5.13 -20.64
C PRO A 147 3.35 5.41 -19.78
N LEU A 148 2.90 6.67 -19.73
CA LEU A 148 1.75 7.03 -18.90
C LEU A 148 0.45 6.46 -19.48
N LEU A 149 0.24 6.56 -20.80
CA LEU A 149 -0.95 5.96 -21.42
C LEU A 149 -0.96 4.44 -21.23
N HIS A 150 0.16 3.77 -21.46
CA HIS A 150 0.27 2.32 -21.25
C HIS A 150 -0.05 1.94 -19.80
N PHE A 151 0.49 2.68 -18.82
CA PHE A 151 0.19 2.44 -17.41
C PHE A 151 -1.32 2.58 -17.14
N LEU A 152 -1.96 3.64 -17.62
CA LEU A 152 -3.38 3.90 -17.36
C LEU A 152 -4.32 2.89 -18.02
N GLU A 153 -3.97 2.41 -19.22
CA GLU A 153 -4.82 1.53 -20.03
C GLU A 153 -4.61 0.05 -19.72
N VAL A 154 -3.38 -0.35 -19.37
CA VAL A 154 -3.00 -1.76 -19.21
C VAL A 154 -2.22 -1.99 -17.93
N GLY A 155 -1.13 -1.24 -17.75
CA GLY A 155 -0.13 -1.58 -16.76
C GLY A 155 -0.60 -1.53 -15.31
N ALA A 156 -1.45 -0.57 -14.96
CA ALA A 156 -2.05 -0.46 -13.64
C ALA A 156 -2.84 -1.74 -13.30
N GLY A 157 -3.66 -2.24 -14.24
CA GLY A 157 -4.44 -3.46 -14.05
C GLY A 157 -3.59 -4.73 -13.96
N GLU A 158 -2.42 -4.74 -14.60
CA GLU A 158 -1.42 -5.81 -14.42
C GLU A 158 -0.66 -5.69 -13.07
N GLY A 159 -0.78 -4.57 -12.36
CA GLY A 159 -0.04 -4.28 -11.13
C GLY A 159 1.37 -3.75 -11.37
N ARG A 160 1.68 -3.25 -12.56
CA ARG A 160 2.94 -2.55 -12.83
C ARG A 160 2.89 -1.21 -12.12
N CYS A 161 3.78 -0.97 -11.17
CA CYS A 161 3.88 0.34 -10.54
C CYS A 161 4.31 1.40 -11.57
N GLY A 162 3.85 2.64 -11.42
CA GLY A 162 4.25 3.79 -12.25
C GLY A 162 5.44 4.57 -11.70
N TRP A 163 5.98 4.13 -10.56
CA TRP A 163 6.93 4.87 -9.73
C TRP A 163 7.86 3.93 -8.96
N SER A 164 9.06 4.40 -8.68
CA SER A 164 10.04 3.73 -7.83
C SER A 164 9.80 3.93 -6.34
N THR A 165 10.49 3.13 -5.52
CA THR A 165 10.54 3.31 -4.06
C THR A 165 11.11 4.68 -3.68
N GLU A 166 12.17 5.12 -4.36
CA GLU A 166 12.83 6.41 -4.14
C GLU A 166 11.90 7.58 -4.44
N ARG A 167 11.06 7.43 -5.47
CA ARG A 167 10.04 8.40 -5.82
C ARG A 167 8.96 8.53 -4.76
N VAL A 168 8.43 7.41 -4.28
CA VAL A 168 7.47 7.37 -3.17
C VAL A 168 8.07 8.06 -1.94
N LEU A 169 9.33 7.76 -1.60
CA LEU A 169 10.04 8.42 -0.50
C LEU A 169 10.10 9.93 -0.68
N THR A 170 10.38 10.39 -1.90
CA THR A 170 10.52 11.81 -2.21
C THR A 170 9.20 12.55 -2.04
N VAL A 171 8.10 12.00 -2.57
CA VAL A 171 6.79 12.68 -2.55
C VAL A 171 6.10 12.60 -1.19
N GLN A 172 6.31 11.51 -0.43
CA GLN A 172 5.70 11.37 0.90
C GLN A 172 6.58 11.93 2.03
N LYS A 173 7.84 12.29 1.76
CA LYS A 173 8.77 12.87 2.75
C LYS A 173 8.16 13.93 3.67
N PRO A 174 7.32 14.89 3.20
CA PRO A 174 6.71 15.88 4.07
C PRO A 174 5.82 15.28 5.18
N TYR A 175 5.30 14.08 4.98
CA TYR A 175 4.26 13.44 5.81
C TYR A 175 4.78 12.30 6.69
N PHE A 176 6.05 11.88 6.56
CA PHE A 176 6.59 10.71 7.25
C PHE A 176 6.62 10.83 8.76
N LEU A 177 7.15 11.93 9.28
CA LEU A 177 7.36 12.13 10.71
C LEU A 177 6.42 13.21 11.30
N ASP A 178 5.63 13.87 10.45
CA ASP A 178 4.72 14.97 10.81
C ASP A 178 3.27 14.55 10.57
N CYS A 179 2.71 13.81 11.54
CA CYS A 179 1.33 13.35 11.48
C CYS A 179 0.32 14.49 11.49
N GLY A 180 0.64 15.63 12.11
CA GLY A 180 -0.22 16.82 12.08
C GLY A 180 -0.35 17.37 10.67
N ARG A 181 0.75 17.46 9.94
CA ARG A 181 0.75 17.86 8.53
C ARG A 181 0.03 16.84 7.66
N ALA A 182 0.29 15.54 7.85
CA ALA A 182 -0.37 14.48 7.09
C ALA A 182 -1.90 14.52 7.29
N LEU A 183 -2.37 14.64 8.53
CA LEU A 183 -3.79 14.78 8.85
C LEU A 183 -4.38 16.06 8.24
N THR A 184 -3.66 17.17 8.32
CA THR A 184 -4.12 18.45 7.75
C THR A 184 -4.28 18.33 6.24
N ALA A 185 -3.29 17.74 5.54
CA ALA A 185 -3.36 17.50 4.11
C ALA A 185 -4.52 16.55 3.74
N ALA A 186 -4.67 15.43 4.44
CA ALA A 186 -5.76 14.47 4.24
C ALA A 186 -7.16 15.04 4.57
N SER A 187 -7.25 16.13 5.33
CA SER A 187 -8.52 16.78 5.68
C SER A 187 -8.84 17.95 4.74
N ASN A 188 -7.82 18.67 4.30
CA ASN A 188 -7.94 19.82 3.41
C ASN A 188 -8.33 19.36 1.99
N GLN A 189 -9.55 19.68 1.58
CA GLN A 189 -9.99 19.40 0.21
C GLN A 189 -9.35 20.39 -0.76
N LYS A 190 -8.20 20.02 -1.34
CA LYS A 190 -7.74 20.62 -2.61
C LYS A 190 -8.51 20.09 -3.82
N SER A 191 -9.26 18.99 -3.63
CA SER A 191 -10.16 18.43 -4.64
C SER A 191 -11.26 19.41 -5.02
N GLU A 192 -11.51 19.55 -6.32
CA GLU A 192 -12.67 20.27 -6.86
C GLU A 192 -13.98 19.59 -6.45
N GLN A 193 -13.94 18.27 -6.23
CA GLN A 193 -15.05 17.47 -5.73
C GLN A 193 -15.03 17.40 -4.20
N ALA A 194 -16.13 17.78 -3.56
CA ALA A 194 -16.30 17.60 -2.12
C ALA A 194 -16.46 16.11 -1.78
N PHE A 195 -15.84 15.68 -0.68
CA PHE A 195 -16.02 14.34 -0.14
C PHE A 195 -17.51 14.07 0.18
N PRO A 196 -18.06 12.89 -0.17
CA PRO A 196 -19.47 12.58 0.02
C PRO A 196 -19.93 12.71 1.48
N ARG A 197 -21.16 13.20 1.68
CA ARG A 197 -21.83 13.22 3.00
C ARG A 197 -22.89 12.13 3.07
N MET A 198 -23.23 11.70 4.29
CA MET A 198 -24.31 10.74 4.53
C MET A 198 -25.33 11.29 5.52
N ARG A 199 -26.54 10.73 5.51
CA ARG A 199 -27.62 11.07 6.44
C ARG A 199 -28.04 9.84 7.24
N ALA A 200 -28.53 10.06 8.47
CA ALA A 200 -29.19 9.00 9.23
C ALA A 200 -30.34 8.38 8.41
N GLY A 201 -30.43 7.04 8.42
CA GLY A 201 -31.39 6.26 7.65
C GLY A 201 -31.07 6.10 6.15
N GLN A 202 -30.02 6.74 5.63
CA GLN A 202 -29.60 6.53 4.23
C GLN A 202 -29.21 5.08 4.02
N ARG A 203 -29.64 4.48 2.90
CA ARG A 203 -29.24 3.12 2.54
C ARG A 203 -27.86 3.10 1.92
N VAL A 204 -26.99 2.27 2.45
CA VAL A 204 -25.60 2.10 2.02
C VAL A 204 -25.30 0.62 1.91
N GLN A 205 -24.63 0.21 0.85
CA GLN A 205 -24.16 -1.17 0.70
C GLN A 205 -22.64 -1.17 0.76
N VAL A 206 -22.07 -1.98 1.63
CA VAL A 206 -20.61 -2.12 1.81
C VAL A 206 -20.18 -3.45 1.21
N PHE A 207 -19.34 -3.37 0.18
CA PHE A 207 -18.92 -4.47 -0.67
C PHE A 207 -17.49 -4.89 -0.38
N ALA A 208 -17.26 -6.20 -0.32
CA ALA A 208 -15.95 -6.81 -0.49
C ALA A 208 -16.12 -8.06 -1.36
N ASN A 209 -15.07 -8.46 -2.09
CA ASN A 209 -15.17 -9.62 -2.99
C ASN A 209 -15.29 -10.92 -2.20
N SER A 210 -16.27 -11.76 -2.52
CA SER A 210 -16.50 -13.06 -1.87
C SER A 210 -15.36 -14.07 -2.12
N LYS A 211 -14.56 -13.87 -3.17
CA LYS A 211 -13.41 -14.71 -3.54
C LYS A 211 -12.06 -14.05 -3.21
N GLY A 212 -12.11 -12.89 -2.55
CA GLY A 212 -10.94 -12.14 -2.13
C GLY A 212 -10.35 -12.64 -0.81
N ASN A 213 -9.39 -11.89 -0.29
CA ASN A 213 -8.81 -12.14 1.03
C ASN A 213 -9.88 -11.94 2.13
N SER A 214 -10.01 -12.90 3.06
CA SER A 214 -10.97 -12.83 4.17
C SER A 214 -10.77 -11.58 5.04
N PHE A 215 -9.56 -11.04 5.09
CA PHE A 215 -9.28 -9.75 5.75
C PHE A 215 -10.16 -8.60 5.22
N PHE A 216 -10.47 -8.55 3.93
CA PHE A 216 -11.30 -7.49 3.36
C PHE A 216 -12.78 -7.64 3.71
N LEU A 217 -13.25 -8.88 3.92
CA LEU A 217 -14.59 -9.14 4.47
C LEU A 217 -14.70 -8.53 5.88
N HIS A 218 -13.63 -8.59 6.67
CA HIS A 218 -13.63 -8.05 8.02
C HIS A 218 -13.61 -6.54 8.04
N ILE A 219 -12.86 -5.91 7.14
CA ILE A 219 -12.92 -4.45 6.95
C ILE A 219 -14.32 -4.02 6.53
N ARG A 220 -14.95 -4.73 5.58
CA ARG A 220 -16.33 -4.48 5.16
C ARG A 220 -17.29 -4.53 6.34
N ASP A 221 -17.21 -5.58 7.15
CA ASP A 221 -18.07 -5.76 8.31
C ASP A 221 -17.84 -4.68 9.37
N MET A 222 -16.59 -4.27 9.61
CA MET A 222 -16.23 -3.15 10.50
C MET A 222 -16.86 -1.84 10.01
N VAL A 223 -16.70 -1.50 8.73
CA VAL A 223 -17.26 -0.28 8.13
C VAL A 223 -18.79 -0.33 8.18
N CYS A 224 -19.41 -1.46 7.84
CA CYS A 224 -20.86 -1.63 7.88
C CYS A 224 -21.41 -1.44 9.29
N ARG A 225 -20.80 -2.06 10.31
CA ARG A 225 -21.21 -1.90 11.71
C ARG A 225 -21.01 -0.48 12.22
N GLY A 226 -19.88 0.15 11.87
CA GLY A 226 -19.63 1.54 12.22
C GLY A 226 -20.68 2.48 11.62
N LEU A 227 -21.02 2.31 10.34
CA LEU A 227 -22.10 3.09 9.70
C LEU A 227 -23.45 2.87 10.39
N ALA A 228 -23.78 1.63 10.74
CA ALA A 228 -25.00 1.31 11.50
C ALA A 228 -25.02 2.00 12.87
N GLN A 229 -23.89 2.04 13.59
CA GLN A 229 -23.75 2.80 14.85
C GLN A 229 -23.90 4.31 14.64
N ALA A 230 -23.50 4.84 13.48
CA ALA A 230 -23.71 6.23 13.08
C ALA A 230 -25.15 6.52 12.62
N GLY A 231 -26.05 5.53 12.63
CA GLY A 231 -27.46 5.67 12.26
C GLY A 231 -27.74 5.51 10.76
N VAL A 232 -26.80 5.03 9.97
CA VAL A 232 -26.99 4.73 8.53
C VAL A 232 -27.57 3.33 8.36
N ALA A 233 -28.47 3.13 7.39
CA ALA A 233 -29.00 1.81 7.03
C ALA A 233 -27.98 1.08 6.15
N ALA A 234 -26.90 0.60 6.78
CA ALA A 234 -25.80 -0.09 6.10
C ALA A 234 -26.05 -1.59 5.99
N GLU A 235 -25.81 -2.15 4.80
CA GLU A 235 -25.97 -3.55 4.48
C GLU A 235 -24.66 -4.13 3.94
N ILE A 236 -24.36 -5.37 4.34
CA ILE A 236 -23.24 -6.14 3.81
C ILE A 236 -23.59 -6.66 2.42
N ALA A 237 -22.65 -6.51 1.48
CA ALA A 237 -22.80 -6.99 0.12
C ALA A 237 -21.49 -7.59 -0.43
N ASP A 238 -21.59 -8.23 -1.59
CA ASP A 238 -20.48 -8.76 -2.39
C ASP A 238 -20.68 -8.49 -3.88
N GLU A 239 -19.75 -8.93 -4.72
CA GLU A 239 -19.75 -8.66 -6.16
C GLU A 239 -20.91 -9.34 -6.93
N THR A 240 -21.70 -10.20 -6.28
CA THR A 240 -22.89 -10.84 -6.85
C THR A 240 -24.19 -10.12 -6.47
N THR A 241 -24.12 -9.23 -5.49
CA THR A 241 -25.26 -8.48 -4.99
C THR A 241 -25.64 -7.36 -5.97
N PRO A 242 -26.90 -7.27 -6.43
CA PRO A 242 -27.32 -6.21 -7.34
C PRO A 242 -27.14 -4.81 -6.74
N ILE A 243 -26.51 -3.91 -7.49
CA ILE A 243 -26.38 -2.50 -7.11
C ILE A 243 -27.61 -1.77 -7.65
N SER A 244 -28.49 -1.32 -6.76
CA SER A 244 -29.67 -0.56 -7.17
C SER A 244 -29.27 0.88 -7.52
N ALA A 245 -28.99 1.12 -8.79
CA ALA A 245 -28.53 2.41 -9.31
C ALA A 245 -29.37 3.58 -8.76
N GLY A 246 -28.72 4.51 -8.04
CA GLY A 246 -29.34 5.72 -7.48
C GLY A 246 -30.15 5.54 -6.19
N ALA A 247 -30.31 4.30 -5.68
CA ALA A 247 -31.08 4.01 -4.47
C ALA A 247 -30.23 3.74 -3.22
N THR A 248 -28.93 3.48 -3.41
CA THR A 248 -27.93 3.21 -2.37
C THR A 248 -26.60 3.87 -2.73
N THR A 249 -25.76 4.17 -1.73
CA THR A 249 -24.37 4.58 -1.96
C THR A 249 -23.47 3.34 -1.80
N PRO A 250 -22.74 2.89 -2.85
CA PRO A 250 -21.85 1.75 -2.73
C PRO A 250 -20.53 2.16 -2.08
N ILE A 251 -20.07 1.38 -1.10
CA ILE A 251 -18.72 1.47 -0.53
C ILE A 251 -17.97 0.20 -0.89
N ILE A 252 -16.84 0.31 -1.60
CA ILE A 252 -16.10 -0.84 -2.13
C ILE A 252 -14.78 -0.97 -1.39
N ILE A 253 -14.61 -2.05 -0.64
CA ILE A 253 -13.36 -2.40 0.05
C ILE A 253 -12.40 -3.06 -0.93
N ALA A 254 -11.13 -2.66 -0.89
CA ALA A 254 -10.05 -3.27 -1.67
C ALA A 254 -10.40 -3.36 -3.17
N PRO A 255 -10.54 -2.22 -3.88
CA PRO A 255 -10.97 -2.22 -5.27
C PRO A 255 -10.07 -3.07 -6.20
N HIS A 256 -8.79 -3.23 -5.85
CA HIS A 256 -7.85 -4.09 -6.57
C HIS A 256 -8.19 -5.59 -6.52
N GLU A 257 -9.00 -6.03 -5.56
CA GLU A 257 -9.59 -7.38 -5.56
C GLU A 257 -11.02 -7.36 -6.05
N PHE A 258 -11.82 -6.39 -5.60
CA PHE A 258 -13.24 -6.31 -5.96
C PHE A 258 -13.47 -6.36 -7.47
N PHE A 259 -12.75 -5.54 -8.24
CA PHE A 259 -12.95 -5.41 -9.68
C PHE A 259 -12.17 -6.42 -10.52
N TYR A 260 -11.20 -7.15 -9.94
CA TYR A 260 -10.37 -8.10 -10.69
C TYR A 260 -10.71 -9.57 -10.40
N LEU A 261 -11.61 -9.85 -9.46
CA LEU A 261 -12.00 -11.21 -9.07
C LEU A 261 -13.49 -11.49 -9.30
N GLY A 262 -13.81 -12.74 -9.60
CA GLY A 262 -15.18 -13.25 -9.61
C GLY A 262 -16.12 -12.48 -10.56
N ALA A 263 -17.33 -12.16 -10.08
CA ALA A 263 -18.29 -11.40 -10.88
C ALA A 263 -17.97 -9.90 -10.95
N GLY A 264 -17.05 -9.39 -10.11
CA GLY A 264 -16.66 -7.98 -10.08
C GLY A 264 -15.90 -7.51 -11.32
N VAL A 265 -15.32 -8.43 -12.10
CA VAL A 265 -14.74 -8.13 -13.43
C VAL A 265 -15.77 -7.52 -14.37
N LYS A 266 -17.05 -7.86 -14.21
CA LYS A 266 -18.14 -7.27 -15.02
C LYS A 266 -18.47 -5.83 -14.61
N LEU A 267 -17.99 -5.37 -13.46
CA LEU A 267 -18.25 -4.05 -12.89
C LEU A 267 -17.10 -3.05 -13.13
N VAL A 268 -16.02 -3.45 -13.80
CA VAL A 268 -14.83 -2.60 -14.05
C VAL A 268 -15.18 -1.29 -14.78
N ASP A 269 -16.10 -1.38 -15.74
CA ASP A 269 -16.57 -0.25 -16.55
C ASP A 269 -17.93 0.30 -16.08
N ASP A 270 -18.46 -0.24 -14.98
CA ASP A 270 -19.75 0.22 -14.44
C ASP A 270 -19.60 1.63 -13.83
N PRO A 271 -20.54 2.56 -14.10
CA PRO A 271 -20.51 3.90 -13.52
C PRO A 271 -20.73 3.96 -11.99
N ILE A 272 -20.83 2.83 -11.28
CA ILE A 272 -21.01 2.78 -9.81
C ILE A 272 -20.05 3.69 -9.04
N LEU A 273 -18.82 3.86 -9.51
CA LEU A 273 -17.82 4.69 -8.83
C LEU A 273 -18.10 6.19 -8.92
N SER A 274 -18.86 6.65 -9.92
CA SER A 274 -19.24 8.06 -10.06
C SER A 274 -20.00 8.62 -8.84
N HIS A 275 -20.61 7.75 -8.05
CA HIS A 275 -21.27 8.06 -6.77
C HIS A 275 -20.85 7.12 -5.64
N GLY A 276 -19.85 6.27 -5.90
CA GLY A 276 -19.35 5.26 -4.97
C GLY A 276 -18.11 5.71 -4.21
N ILE A 277 -17.86 5.07 -3.08
CA ILE A 277 -16.68 5.33 -2.25
C ILE A 277 -15.78 4.11 -2.31
N CYS A 278 -14.48 4.31 -2.55
CA CYS A 278 -13.49 3.24 -2.41
C CYS A 278 -12.80 3.31 -1.06
N VAL A 279 -12.54 2.15 -0.46
CA VAL A 279 -11.65 2.02 0.70
C VAL A 279 -10.35 1.39 0.23
N ASN A 280 -9.31 2.22 0.11
CA ASN A 280 -7.96 1.76 -0.22
C ASN A 280 -7.34 1.06 1.00
N THR A 281 -6.81 -0.14 0.77
CA THR A 281 -6.18 -0.99 1.79
C THR A 281 -4.68 -1.14 1.56
N GLU A 282 -4.14 -0.54 0.50
CA GLU A 282 -2.82 -0.84 -0.03
C GLU A 282 -1.86 0.34 0.15
N GLN A 283 -0.59 0.03 0.43
CA GLN A 283 0.46 1.05 0.43
C GLN A 283 0.84 1.41 -1.00
N ILE A 284 1.16 2.68 -1.25
CA ILE A 284 1.35 3.21 -2.61
C ILE A 284 2.45 2.48 -3.41
N GLN A 285 3.44 1.93 -2.74
CA GLN A 285 4.53 1.18 -3.35
C GLN A 285 4.15 -0.22 -3.84
N THR A 286 2.98 -0.74 -3.48
CA THR A 286 2.61 -2.11 -3.81
C THR A 286 1.99 -2.20 -5.22
N PRO A 287 2.16 -3.33 -5.92
CA PRO A 287 1.42 -3.64 -7.15
C PRO A 287 -0.10 -3.53 -6.98
N TRP A 288 -0.61 -3.79 -5.77
CA TRP A 288 -2.03 -3.74 -5.45
C TRP A 288 -2.56 -2.31 -5.42
N PHE A 289 -1.80 -1.35 -4.93
CA PHE A 289 -2.16 0.06 -5.06
C PHE A 289 -2.20 0.47 -6.54
N ALA A 290 -1.23 0.05 -7.35
CA ALA A 290 -1.25 0.32 -8.79
C ALA A 290 -2.53 -0.22 -9.45
N ARG A 291 -3.00 -1.42 -9.06
CA ARG A 291 -4.28 -1.99 -9.50
C ARG A 291 -5.50 -1.25 -8.98
N ALA A 292 -5.45 -0.74 -7.74
CA ALA A 292 -6.53 0.04 -7.15
C ALA A 292 -6.67 1.41 -7.81
N PHE A 293 -5.55 2.02 -8.21
CA PHE A 293 -5.46 3.43 -8.58
C PHE A 293 -6.48 3.88 -9.66
N PRO A 294 -6.70 3.15 -10.78
CA PRO A 294 -7.71 3.54 -11.77
C PRO A 294 -9.13 3.63 -11.23
N PHE A 295 -9.45 2.86 -10.18
CA PHE A 295 -10.76 2.91 -9.52
C PHE A 295 -10.82 4.05 -8.51
N LEU A 296 -9.73 4.30 -7.78
CA LEU A 296 -9.63 5.43 -6.85
C LEU A 296 -9.85 6.76 -7.57
N THR A 297 -9.29 6.95 -8.76
CA THR A 297 -9.47 8.19 -9.55
C THR A 297 -10.89 8.38 -10.09
N LYS A 298 -11.68 7.31 -10.17
CA LYS A 298 -13.08 7.34 -10.64
C LYS A 298 -14.09 7.46 -9.49
N ALA A 299 -13.67 7.21 -8.26
CA ALA A 299 -14.54 7.17 -7.09
C ALA A 299 -14.98 8.58 -6.65
N ALA A 300 -16.22 8.70 -6.21
CA ALA A 300 -16.73 9.95 -5.64
C ALA A 300 -16.07 10.30 -4.29
N GLY A 301 -15.53 9.31 -3.59
CA GLY A 301 -14.76 9.47 -2.37
C GLY A 301 -13.79 8.32 -2.15
N ILE A 302 -12.68 8.59 -1.47
CA ILE A 302 -11.67 7.60 -1.09
C ILE A 302 -11.49 7.62 0.43
N LEU A 303 -11.59 6.46 1.06
CA LEU A 303 -11.10 6.25 2.42
C LEU A 303 -9.76 5.53 2.35
N ASP A 304 -8.78 5.95 3.14
CA ASP A 304 -7.45 5.32 3.16
C ASP A 304 -6.98 5.12 4.61
N PHE A 305 -6.43 3.94 4.91
CA PHE A 305 -5.88 3.61 6.23
C PHE A 305 -4.47 4.17 6.48
N CYS A 306 -3.77 4.63 5.44
CA CYS A 306 -2.45 5.24 5.55
C CYS A 306 -2.59 6.76 5.39
N VAL A 307 -2.37 7.52 6.47
CA VAL A 307 -2.51 8.98 6.44
C VAL A 307 -1.53 9.63 5.46
N GLN A 308 -0.35 9.03 5.24
CA GLN A 308 0.64 9.52 4.28
C GLN A 308 0.18 9.29 2.83
N ASN A 309 -0.49 8.17 2.54
CA ASN A 309 -1.15 7.95 1.26
C ASN A 309 -2.31 8.93 1.08
N ALA A 310 -3.16 9.09 2.10
CA ALA A 310 -4.28 10.02 2.07
C ALA A 310 -3.82 11.46 1.80
N ALA A 311 -2.74 11.91 2.45
CA ALA A 311 -2.16 13.23 2.22
C ALA A 311 -1.67 13.41 0.78
N LEU A 312 -0.97 12.42 0.24
CA LEU A 312 -0.47 12.45 -1.14
C LEU A 312 -1.61 12.43 -2.17
N VAL A 313 -2.62 11.58 -1.96
CA VAL A 313 -3.82 11.50 -2.81
C VAL A 313 -4.62 12.80 -2.75
N ALA A 314 -4.70 13.45 -1.59
CA ALA A 314 -5.32 14.78 -1.45
C ALA A 314 -4.54 15.86 -2.23
N ASP A 315 -3.21 15.80 -2.23
CA ASP A 315 -2.36 16.71 -3.01
C ASP A 315 -2.55 16.54 -4.53
N MET A 316 -2.92 15.35 -4.99
CA MET A 316 -3.32 15.10 -6.39
C MET A 316 -4.71 15.66 -6.72
N GLY A 317 -5.41 16.24 -5.76
CA GLY A 317 -6.74 16.81 -5.94
C GLY A 317 -7.85 15.76 -5.98
N LEU A 318 -7.66 14.60 -5.33
CA LEU A 318 -8.69 13.57 -5.21
C LEU A 318 -9.48 13.70 -3.88
N PRO A 319 -10.78 13.33 -3.84
CA PRO A 319 -11.62 13.44 -2.66
C PRO A 319 -11.32 12.32 -1.66
N VAL A 320 -10.27 12.47 -0.86
CA VAL A 320 -9.83 11.45 0.11
C VAL A 320 -10.03 11.88 1.57
N ARG A 321 -10.22 10.88 2.44
CA ARG A 321 -10.20 11.01 3.90
C ARG A 321 -9.40 9.89 4.52
N PHE A 322 -8.62 10.22 5.54
CA PHE A 322 -7.97 9.24 6.38
C PHE A 322 -9.02 8.51 7.23
N LEU A 323 -9.08 7.19 7.09
CA LEU A 323 -9.89 6.33 7.93
C LEU A 323 -9.01 5.84 9.07
N ASN A 324 -9.07 6.52 10.22
CA ASN A 324 -8.51 5.97 11.45
C ASN A 324 -9.50 4.98 12.07
N PRO A 325 -9.22 3.69 12.08
CA PRO A 325 -10.23 2.75 12.52
C PRO A 325 -10.43 2.83 14.03
N GLY A 326 -11.68 3.08 14.41
CA GLY A 326 -12.08 3.20 15.80
C GLY A 326 -12.33 1.85 16.47
N PHE A 327 -12.64 1.92 17.77
CA PHE A 327 -13.07 0.76 18.54
C PHE A 327 -14.52 0.37 18.19
N LEU A 328 -14.78 -0.94 18.11
CA LEU A 328 -16.10 -1.55 17.93
C LEU A 328 -16.39 -2.46 19.13
N ALA A 329 -17.37 -2.10 19.95
CA ALA A 329 -17.81 -3.00 21.01
C ALA A 329 -18.45 -4.28 20.41
N ASN A 330 -18.22 -5.42 21.05
CA ASN A 330 -18.84 -6.71 20.72
C ASN A 330 -18.58 -7.20 19.28
N ASP A 331 -17.40 -6.90 18.73
CA ASP A 331 -16.97 -7.49 17.46
C ASP A 331 -16.82 -9.02 17.59
N PRO A 332 -17.43 -9.83 16.70
CA PRO A 332 -17.41 -11.29 16.81
C PRO A 332 -16.04 -11.91 16.51
N VAL A 333 -15.20 -11.23 15.73
CA VAL A 333 -13.86 -11.71 15.37
C VAL A 333 -12.86 -11.30 16.45
N LEU A 334 -12.90 -10.02 16.85
CA LEU A 334 -11.98 -9.46 17.86
C LEU A 334 -12.46 -9.70 19.30
N GLY A 335 -13.58 -10.41 19.47
CA GLY A 335 -14.09 -10.93 20.74
C GLY A 335 -13.16 -11.98 21.38
N LEU A 336 -13.50 -12.44 22.59
CA LEU A 336 -12.77 -13.55 23.23
C LEU A 336 -12.93 -14.83 22.42
N GLN A 337 -11.81 -15.51 22.14
CA GLN A 337 -11.77 -16.76 21.39
C GLN A 337 -11.45 -17.92 22.33
N ASP A 338 -12.49 -18.43 23.01
CA ASP A 338 -12.40 -19.53 23.98
C ASP A 338 -11.81 -20.80 23.38
N LYS A 339 -12.19 -21.09 22.13
CA LYS A 339 -11.65 -22.18 21.32
C LYS A 339 -11.08 -21.60 20.04
N LEU A 340 -9.89 -22.06 19.66
CA LEU A 340 -9.35 -21.79 18.34
C LEU A 340 -10.09 -22.67 17.30
N PRO A 341 -10.31 -22.17 16.07
CA PRO A 341 -10.94 -22.96 15.02
C PRO A 341 -10.06 -24.17 14.66
N ASP A 342 -10.69 -25.28 14.28
CA ASP A 342 -9.96 -26.46 13.81
C ASP A 342 -9.52 -26.25 12.36
N GLU A 343 -8.30 -25.75 12.17
CA GLU A 343 -7.72 -25.47 10.87
C GLU A 343 -6.27 -25.95 10.74
N SER A 344 -5.91 -26.43 9.55
CA SER A 344 -4.59 -27.01 9.25
C SER A 344 -3.41 -26.12 9.64
N ALA A 345 -3.57 -24.80 9.55
CA ALA A 345 -2.52 -23.83 9.88
C ALA A 345 -2.09 -23.86 11.35
N ILE A 346 -2.93 -24.36 12.27
CA ILE A 346 -2.66 -24.37 13.72
C ILE A 346 -2.74 -25.76 14.36
N GLN A 347 -3.17 -26.78 13.61
CA GLN A 347 -3.29 -28.17 14.09
C GLN A 347 -1.97 -28.77 14.63
N SER A 348 -0.83 -28.25 14.18
CA SER A 348 0.49 -28.71 14.65
C SER A 348 0.93 -28.06 15.96
N PHE A 349 0.19 -27.08 16.49
CA PHE A 349 0.55 -26.39 17.73
C PHE A 349 0.24 -27.28 18.94
N GLY A 350 1.10 -27.25 19.95
CA GLY A 350 0.94 -28.08 21.14
C GLY A 350 -0.23 -27.63 22.04
N ASP A 351 -0.72 -28.54 22.89
CA ASP A 351 -1.85 -28.32 23.80
C ASP A 351 -1.69 -27.10 24.72
N VAL A 352 -0.45 -26.72 25.05
CA VAL A 352 -0.16 -25.53 25.86
C VAL A 352 -0.60 -24.24 25.16
N ILE A 353 -0.57 -24.22 23.83
CA ILE A 353 -1.05 -23.09 23.02
C ILE A 353 -2.55 -23.22 22.78
N LEU A 354 -3.02 -24.41 22.44
CA LEU A 354 -4.42 -24.62 22.03
C LEU A 354 -5.42 -24.68 23.21
N GLY A 355 -4.98 -25.16 24.37
CA GLY A 355 -5.83 -25.54 25.50
C GLY A 355 -6.31 -24.41 26.43
N PRO A 356 -5.46 -23.46 26.87
CA PRO A 356 -5.90 -22.42 27.80
C PRO A 356 -6.88 -21.45 27.13
N PRO A 357 -8.06 -21.18 27.73
CA PRO A 357 -8.91 -20.10 27.27
C PRO A 357 -8.21 -18.76 27.54
N PRO A 358 -8.38 -17.77 26.65
CA PRO A 358 -7.76 -16.47 26.82
C PRO A 358 -8.40 -15.72 27.99
N VAL A 359 -7.61 -15.31 28.96
CA VAL A 359 -8.02 -14.28 29.91
C VAL A 359 -7.46 -12.97 29.39
N ARG A 360 -8.29 -12.17 28.69
CA ARG A 360 -7.87 -10.86 28.12
C ARG A 360 -7.20 -9.96 29.16
N GLU A 361 -7.62 -10.10 30.43
CA GLU A 361 -7.08 -9.35 31.56
C GLU A 361 -5.94 -10.04 32.32
N ALA A 362 -5.53 -11.26 31.91
CA ALA A 362 -4.37 -11.91 32.51
C ALA A 362 -3.09 -11.13 32.20
N ALA A 363 -2.14 -11.22 33.13
CA ALA A 363 -0.82 -10.67 32.93
C ALA A 363 -0.18 -11.33 31.70
N LEU A 364 0.61 -10.56 30.95
CA LEU A 364 1.29 -11.08 29.77
C LEU A 364 2.15 -12.29 30.12
N ASN A 365 2.80 -12.30 31.29
CA ASN A 365 3.65 -13.41 31.71
C ASN A 365 2.93 -14.77 31.82
N ASP A 366 1.62 -14.78 32.03
CA ASP A 366 0.81 -16.00 32.11
C ASP A 366 0.44 -16.57 30.73
N ARG A 367 0.69 -15.81 29.66
CA ARG A 367 0.31 -16.19 28.29
C ARG A 367 1.30 -17.22 27.70
N PRO A 368 0.82 -18.25 26.99
CA PRO A 368 1.65 -19.38 26.57
C PRO A 368 2.55 -19.13 25.36
N ILE A 369 2.27 -18.12 24.54
CA ILE A 369 3.07 -17.76 23.36
C ILE A 369 3.92 -16.54 23.71
N ASP A 370 5.25 -16.66 23.64
CA ASP A 370 6.13 -15.53 23.89
C ASP A 370 6.08 -14.53 22.72
N ILE A 371 6.10 -15.03 21.48
CA ILE A 371 6.16 -14.21 20.26
C ILE A 371 5.20 -14.77 19.21
N LEU A 372 4.32 -13.91 18.70
CA LEU A 372 3.43 -14.19 17.59
C LEU A 372 3.80 -13.33 16.37
N PHE A 373 3.94 -13.97 15.22
CA PHE A 373 4.03 -13.34 13.93
C PHE A 373 3.16 -14.10 12.91
N VAL A 374 2.26 -13.40 12.22
CA VAL A 374 1.53 -13.94 11.06
C VAL A 374 1.64 -12.96 9.91
N GLY A 375 2.11 -13.40 8.74
CA GLY A 375 2.18 -12.52 7.57
C GLY A 375 2.73 -13.18 6.32
N ALA A 376 2.75 -12.43 5.23
CA ALA A 376 3.31 -12.88 3.96
C ALA A 376 4.78 -13.29 4.08
N GLN A 377 5.15 -14.40 3.46
CA GLN A 377 6.54 -14.81 3.27
C GLN A 377 7.23 -13.87 2.29
N THR A 378 8.34 -13.26 2.71
CA THR A 378 9.21 -12.46 1.84
C THR A 378 10.69 -12.76 2.14
N PRO A 379 11.61 -12.58 1.18
CA PRO A 379 13.05 -12.74 1.44
C PRO A 379 13.54 -11.90 2.62
N ARG A 380 12.99 -10.69 2.77
CA ARG A 380 13.29 -9.77 3.87
C ARG A 380 12.89 -10.34 5.23
N ARG A 381 11.65 -10.82 5.37
CA ARG A 381 11.15 -11.42 6.62
C ARG A 381 11.88 -12.74 6.93
N ALA A 382 12.13 -13.56 5.90
CA ALA A 382 12.89 -14.80 6.05
C ALA A 382 14.33 -14.51 6.54
N ARG A 383 14.97 -13.47 6.00
CA ARG A 383 16.31 -13.05 6.43
C ARG A 383 16.29 -12.59 7.90
N PHE A 384 15.34 -11.75 8.28
CA PHE A 384 15.20 -11.34 9.68
C PHE A 384 15.09 -12.54 10.63
N PHE A 385 14.21 -13.49 10.34
CA PHE A 385 14.03 -14.65 11.23
C PHE A 385 15.27 -15.56 11.27
N ALA A 386 16.01 -15.69 10.16
CA ALA A 386 17.28 -16.40 10.14
C ALA A 386 18.33 -15.70 11.02
N ASP A 387 18.45 -14.38 10.91
CA ASP A 387 19.41 -13.59 11.71
C ASP A 387 19.04 -13.57 13.20
N ALA A 388 17.74 -13.50 13.51
CA ALA A 388 17.21 -13.52 14.87
C ALA A 388 17.18 -14.92 15.50
N ALA A 389 17.48 -15.99 14.76
CA ALA A 389 17.26 -17.37 15.19
C ALA A 389 17.92 -17.71 16.54
N SER A 390 19.14 -17.23 16.77
CA SER A 390 19.86 -17.45 18.03
C SER A 390 19.14 -16.89 19.26
N VAL A 391 18.46 -15.75 19.09
CA VAL A 391 17.67 -15.11 20.14
C VAL A 391 16.28 -15.74 20.25
N LEU A 392 15.69 -16.19 19.15
CA LEU A 392 14.32 -16.74 19.15
C LEU A 392 14.26 -18.20 19.59
N ALA A 393 15.37 -18.95 19.50
CA ALA A 393 15.42 -20.40 19.73
C ALA A 393 15.03 -20.83 21.15
N ASP A 394 15.20 -19.97 22.16
CA ASP A 394 14.83 -20.26 23.55
C ASP A 394 13.41 -19.79 23.94
N LYS A 395 12.62 -19.30 22.97
CA LYS A 395 11.29 -18.71 23.17
C LYS A 395 10.20 -19.52 22.50
N LYS A 396 8.99 -19.53 23.08
CA LYS A 396 7.81 -20.15 22.47
C LYS A 396 7.26 -19.24 21.38
N CYS A 397 7.75 -19.43 20.16
CA CYS A 397 7.38 -18.62 19.01
C CYS A 397 6.30 -19.31 18.17
N VAL A 398 5.32 -18.53 17.72
CA VAL A 398 4.41 -18.89 16.62
C VAL A 398 4.72 -17.94 15.46
N ILE A 399 5.39 -18.46 14.43
CA ILE A 399 5.80 -17.71 13.24
C ILE A 399 5.14 -18.33 12.02
N GLN A 400 4.05 -17.73 11.56
CA GLN A 400 3.36 -18.11 10.33
C GLN A 400 3.80 -17.21 9.18
N LEU A 401 4.50 -17.80 8.21
CA LEU A 401 4.84 -17.18 6.94
C LEU A 401 3.98 -17.81 5.85
N THR A 402 3.03 -17.03 5.33
CA THR A 402 2.08 -17.51 4.31
C THR A 402 2.54 -17.07 2.93
N ASP A 403 2.50 -17.96 1.94
CA ASP A 403 2.63 -17.57 0.55
C ASP A 403 1.37 -16.81 0.10
N MET A 404 1.54 -15.54 -0.27
CA MET A 404 0.47 -14.64 -0.72
C MET A 404 0.34 -14.59 -2.24
N SER A 405 0.89 -15.55 -2.96
CA SER A 405 0.70 -15.68 -4.42
C SER A 405 -0.77 -15.94 -4.81
N ARG A 406 -1.63 -16.30 -3.85
CA ARG A 406 -3.07 -16.51 -4.00
C ARG A 406 -3.84 -15.88 -2.83
N PRO A 407 -5.13 -15.51 -2.99
CA PRO A 407 -5.95 -14.99 -1.91
C PRO A 407 -6.06 -15.96 -0.72
N ILE A 408 -6.06 -15.43 0.51
CA ILE A 408 -6.37 -16.19 1.73
C ILE A 408 -7.88 -16.25 1.89
N ILE A 409 -8.45 -17.43 1.74
CA ILE A 409 -9.88 -17.69 1.93
C ILE A 409 -10.03 -18.52 3.20
N ASP A 410 -10.89 -18.10 4.13
CA ASP A 410 -11.12 -18.82 5.39
C ASP A 410 -11.59 -20.26 5.10
N GLY A 411 -10.96 -21.23 5.77
CA GLY A 411 -11.19 -22.66 5.52
C GLY A 411 -10.53 -23.21 4.25
N GLY A 412 -9.87 -22.37 3.44
CA GLY A 412 -9.17 -22.77 2.21
C GLY A 412 -7.81 -23.45 2.40
N GLY A 413 -7.38 -23.65 3.65
CA GLY A 413 -6.12 -24.33 4.01
C GLY A 413 -4.85 -23.53 3.75
N VAL A 414 -4.96 -22.25 3.35
CA VAL A 414 -3.83 -21.35 3.11
C VAL A 414 -3.87 -20.22 4.12
N GLY A 415 -2.94 -20.23 5.08
CA GLY A 415 -2.85 -19.17 6.11
C GLY A 415 -3.72 -19.39 7.34
N VAL A 416 -3.58 -18.50 8.32
CA VAL A 416 -4.33 -18.50 9.59
C VAL A 416 -5.60 -17.67 9.40
N SER A 417 -6.76 -18.23 9.72
CA SER A 417 -8.02 -17.48 9.65
C SER A 417 -8.03 -16.34 10.64
N ALA A 418 -8.89 -15.35 10.44
CA ALA A 418 -8.92 -14.20 11.33
C ALA A 418 -9.39 -14.54 12.77
N LEU A 419 -10.26 -15.55 12.95
CA LEU A 419 -10.63 -16.06 14.28
C LEU A 419 -9.44 -16.73 14.97
N ALA A 420 -8.69 -17.56 14.24
CA ALA A 420 -7.47 -18.16 14.76
C ALA A 420 -6.43 -17.09 15.12
N TYR A 421 -6.25 -16.08 14.27
CA TYR A 421 -5.28 -15.01 14.53
C TYR A 421 -5.66 -14.19 15.76
N ALA A 422 -6.94 -13.82 15.91
CA ALA A 422 -7.41 -13.14 17.12
C ALA A 422 -7.17 -14.00 18.38
N GLY A 423 -7.46 -15.31 18.31
CA GLY A 423 -7.27 -16.21 19.45
C GLY A 423 -5.80 -16.48 19.79
N LEU A 424 -4.90 -16.57 18.80
CA LEU A 424 -3.46 -16.64 19.00
C LEU A 424 -2.94 -15.36 19.63
N SER A 425 -3.42 -14.20 19.16
CA SER A 425 -3.06 -12.90 19.68
C SER A 425 -3.40 -12.76 21.17
N GLN A 426 -4.57 -13.26 21.57
CA GLN A 426 -5.00 -13.29 22.98
C GLN A 426 -4.14 -14.20 23.87
N ARG A 427 -3.37 -15.12 23.27
CA ARG A 427 -2.46 -16.06 23.93
C ARG A 427 -0.99 -15.63 23.81
N ALA A 428 -0.72 -14.51 23.14
CA ALA A 428 0.63 -14.01 22.90
C ALA A 428 1.02 -12.90 23.87
N LYS A 429 2.29 -12.89 24.28
CA LYS A 429 2.91 -11.77 25.01
C LYS A 429 3.22 -10.64 24.05
N ILE A 430 3.94 -10.98 22.98
CA ILE A 430 4.40 -10.05 21.95
C ILE A 430 3.74 -10.37 20.61
N GLN A 431 3.13 -9.36 19.99
CA GLN A 431 2.78 -9.32 18.58
C GLN A 431 3.92 -8.63 17.83
N LEU A 432 4.70 -9.41 17.09
CA LEU A 432 5.84 -8.90 16.32
C LEU A 432 5.37 -8.32 14.99
N ASN A 433 5.77 -7.08 14.71
CA ASN A 433 5.45 -6.35 13.49
C ASN A 433 6.70 -6.05 12.66
N ILE A 434 6.76 -6.65 11.47
CA ILE A 434 7.83 -6.47 10.49
C ILE A 434 7.16 -6.21 9.15
N HIS A 435 7.48 -5.06 8.55
CA HIS A 435 6.96 -4.60 7.27
C HIS A 435 7.24 -5.64 6.17
N GLN A 436 6.34 -5.71 5.20
CA GLN A 436 6.49 -6.63 4.08
C GLN A 436 7.66 -6.24 3.17
N GLY A 437 7.76 -4.94 2.87
CA GLY A 437 8.78 -4.35 2.02
C GLY A 437 9.76 -3.45 2.78
N VAL A 438 10.60 -2.74 2.03
CA VAL A 438 11.60 -1.82 2.59
C VAL A 438 11.01 -0.48 3.03
N LEU A 439 9.86 -0.09 2.48
CA LEU A 439 9.19 1.14 2.87
C LEU A 439 8.45 0.93 4.17
N PRO A 440 8.70 1.77 5.19
CA PRO A 440 8.01 1.67 6.45
C PRO A 440 6.57 2.17 6.32
N TYR A 441 5.68 1.69 7.17
CA TYR A 441 4.31 2.17 7.29
C TYR A 441 3.74 1.72 8.63
N PHE A 442 2.61 2.28 9.02
CA PHE A 442 1.87 1.76 10.16
C PHE A 442 1.02 0.57 9.71
N GLU A 443 1.41 -0.64 10.12
CA GLU A 443 0.72 -1.91 9.85
C GLU A 443 -0.58 -1.98 10.68
N TRP A 444 -1.57 -1.19 10.28
CA TRP A 444 -2.75 -0.93 11.08
C TRP A 444 -3.43 -2.21 11.56
N HIS A 445 -3.65 -3.19 10.66
CA HIS A 445 -4.29 -4.45 11.01
C HIS A 445 -3.55 -5.22 12.10
N ARG A 446 -2.22 -5.39 11.96
CA ARG A 446 -1.43 -6.15 12.93
C ARG A 446 -1.32 -5.44 14.26
N MET A 447 -1.03 -4.13 14.22
CA MET A 447 -0.75 -3.37 15.43
C MET A 447 -2.02 -3.12 16.25
N THR A 448 -3.14 -2.81 15.59
CA THR A 448 -4.38 -2.47 16.29
C THR A 448 -5.24 -3.69 16.61
N TRP A 449 -5.67 -4.46 15.60
CA TRP A 449 -6.56 -5.61 15.80
C TRP A 449 -5.87 -6.75 16.53
N HIS A 450 -4.69 -7.16 16.05
CA HIS A 450 -3.98 -8.31 16.62
C HIS A 450 -3.04 -7.95 17.78
N GLY A 451 -2.74 -6.66 17.95
CA GLY A 451 -1.95 -6.15 19.07
C GLY A 451 -2.81 -5.52 20.15
N PHE A 452 -3.07 -4.21 19.98
CA PHE A 452 -3.69 -3.36 20.99
C PHE A 452 -5.02 -3.91 21.49
N TRP A 453 -5.89 -4.41 20.61
CA TRP A 453 -7.23 -4.90 20.97
C TRP A 453 -7.21 -6.09 21.93
N HIS A 454 -6.18 -6.92 21.84
CA HIS A 454 -6.01 -8.12 22.66
C HIS A 454 -5.11 -7.87 23.87
N ARG A 455 -4.76 -6.60 24.12
CA ARG A 455 -3.79 -6.20 25.16
C ARG A 455 -2.48 -6.96 25.01
N THR A 456 -2.09 -7.23 23.76
CA THR A 456 -0.84 -7.89 23.41
C THR A 456 0.20 -6.82 23.12
N ALA A 457 1.41 -6.95 23.67
CA ALA A 457 2.44 -5.95 23.47
C ALA A 457 2.89 -5.97 22.01
N VAL A 458 2.81 -4.82 21.33
CA VAL A 458 3.29 -4.70 19.96
C VAL A 458 4.77 -4.31 19.99
N VAL A 459 5.60 -5.11 19.33
CA VAL A 459 7.01 -4.78 19.06
C VAL A 459 7.15 -4.65 17.56
N ALA A 460 7.46 -3.44 17.10
CA ALA A 460 7.50 -3.11 15.68
C ALA A 460 8.88 -2.62 15.26
N GLU A 461 9.26 -2.88 14.02
CA GLU A 461 10.34 -2.11 13.42
C GLU A 461 9.90 -0.67 13.14
N THR A 462 10.89 0.22 13.01
CA THR A 462 10.68 1.66 12.77
C THR A 462 9.70 1.93 11.63
N GLY A 463 8.66 2.71 11.93
CA GLY A 463 7.56 3.05 11.03
C GLY A 463 7.53 4.53 10.63
N PHE A 464 6.62 4.86 9.72
CA PHE A 464 6.14 6.25 9.63
C PHE A 464 5.27 6.58 10.85
N CYS A 465 5.06 7.88 11.07
CA CYS A 465 4.22 8.34 12.15
C CYS A 465 2.79 7.74 12.03
N ALA A 466 2.20 7.43 13.18
CA ALA A 466 0.87 6.85 13.28
C ALA A 466 -0.05 7.79 14.08
N PRO A 467 -1.09 8.38 13.45
CA PRO A 467 -1.99 9.27 14.16
C PRO A 467 -2.58 8.63 15.42
N GLY A 468 -2.42 9.31 16.56
CA GLY A 468 -2.93 8.83 17.84
C GLY A 468 -2.10 7.73 18.52
N TYR A 469 -1.02 7.23 17.92
CA TYR A 469 -0.14 6.23 18.55
C TYR A 469 1.30 6.78 18.68
N LYS A 470 2.04 6.28 19.67
CA LYS A 470 3.36 6.79 20.04
C LYS A 470 4.29 5.64 20.43
N PRO A 471 5.45 5.49 19.76
CA PRO A 471 6.51 4.58 20.20
C PRO A 471 6.91 4.80 21.66
N GLY A 472 7.24 3.73 22.39
CA GLY A 472 7.59 3.73 23.81
C GLY A 472 6.43 3.99 24.78
N GLN A 473 5.27 4.42 24.28
CA GLN A 473 4.06 4.64 25.08
C GLN A 473 2.99 3.60 24.79
N HIS A 474 2.68 3.35 23.52
CA HIS A 474 1.60 2.48 23.07
C HIS A 474 2.09 1.19 22.41
N PHE A 475 3.30 1.21 21.86
CA PHE A 475 4.00 0.07 21.28
C PHE A 475 5.50 0.28 21.41
N PHE A 476 6.30 -0.77 21.27
CA PHE A 476 7.74 -0.68 21.19
C PHE A 476 8.20 -0.56 19.74
N GLU A 477 9.24 0.23 19.52
CA GLU A 477 9.82 0.48 18.21
C GLU A 477 11.35 0.45 18.30
N ASP A 478 12.00 -0.19 17.32
CA ASP A 478 13.45 -0.09 17.13
C ASP A 478 13.83 -0.34 15.65
N ASP A 479 15.10 -0.23 15.31
CA ASP A 479 15.62 -0.69 14.02
C ASP A 479 15.42 -2.21 13.88
N LEU A 480 15.16 -2.69 12.66
CA LEU A 480 14.90 -4.12 12.39
C LEU A 480 15.96 -5.04 13.00
N GLU A 481 17.24 -4.66 12.90
CA GLU A 481 18.40 -5.43 13.38
C GLU A 481 18.49 -5.49 14.92
N LYS A 482 17.86 -4.56 15.63
CA LYS A 482 17.88 -4.45 17.10
C LYS A 482 16.68 -5.07 17.79
N LEU A 483 15.62 -5.38 17.03
CA LEU A 483 14.42 -6.01 17.57
C LEU A 483 14.71 -7.29 18.36
N PRO A 484 15.63 -8.20 17.94
CA PRO A 484 15.92 -9.39 18.73
C PRO A 484 16.39 -9.06 20.15
N GLN A 485 17.31 -8.10 20.31
CA GLN A 485 17.85 -7.70 21.61
C GLN A 485 16.79 -7.02 22.48
N LEU A 486 15.95 -6.18 21.87
CA LEU A 486 14.80 -5.57 22.55
C LEU A 486 13.83 -6.65 23.07
N ILE A 487 13.47 -7.62 22.24
CA ILE A 487 12.60 -8.74 22.61
C ILE A 487 13.21 -9.58 23.74
N ASP A 488 14.52 -9.84 23.69
CA ASP A 488 15.20 -10.60 24.75
C ASP A 488 15.14 -9.88 26.09
N TRP A 489 15.41 -8.56 26.10
CA TRP A 489 15.30 -7.73 27.30
C TRP A 489 13.87 -7.70 27.86
N LEU A 490 12.87 -7.52 26.98
CA LEU A 490 11.45 -7.47 27.34
C LEU A 490 10.97 -8.76 28.01
N LEU A 491 11.45 -9.92 27.56
CA LEU A 491 10.99 -11.22 28.05
C LEU A 491 11.80 -11.78 29.23
N LYS A 492 13.10 -11.44 29.33
CA LYS A 492 13.99 -12.03 30.36
C LYS A 492 14.23 -11.14 31.59
N SER A 493 14.17 -9.82 31.43
CA SER A 493 14.46 -8.90 32.53
C SER A 493 13.19 -8.54 33.29
N LYS A 494 13.34 -8.28 34.60
CA LYS A 494 12.22 -7.82 35.44
C LYS A 494 11.66 -6.48 34.96
N ASP A 495 12.56 -5.53 34.66
CA ASP A 495 12.18 -4.19 34.21
C ASP A 495 11.54 -4.23 32.82
N GLY A 496 12.07 -5.06 31.90
CA GLY A 496 11.49 -5.30 30.58
C GLY A 496 10.09 -5.88 30.66
N GLY A 497 9.85 -6.86 31.54
CA GLY A 497 8.52 -7.43 31.75
C GLY A 497 7.50 -6.42 32.30
N GLN A 498 7.93 -5.50 33.18
CA GLN A 498 7.08 -4.41 33.67
C GLN A 498 6.72 -3.41 32.56
N GLU A 499 7.71 -3.03 31.74
CA GLU A 499 7.48 -2.16 30.60
C GLU A 499 6.58 -2.81 29.56
N LEU A 500 6.74 -4.11 29.30
CA LEU A 500 5.90 -4.88 28.40
C LEU A 500 4.41 -4.77 28.76
N GLU A 501 4.09 -5.00 30.03
CA GLU A 501 2.73 -4.92 30.57
C GLU A 501 2.17 -3.49 30.52
N ARG A 502 3.01 -2.49 30.88
CA ARG A 502 2.66 -1.07 30.86
C ARG A 502 2.31 -0.60 29.45
N VAL A 503 3.16 -0.89 28.48
CA VAL A 503 2.99 -0.45 27.08
C VAL A 503 1.81 -1.15 26.43
N ALA A 504 1.62 -2.47 26.64
CA ALA A 504 0.45 -3.19 26.13
C ALA A 504 -0.86 -2.61 26.67
N SER A 505 -0.92 -2.33 27.97
CA SER A 505 -2.09 -1.72 28.62
C SER A 505 -2.38 -0.30 28.10
N ASN A 506 -1.33 0.48 27.82
CA ASN A 506 -1.47 1.80 27.21
C ASN A 506 -1.99 1.71 25.77
N GLY A 507 -1.45 0.80 24.95
CA GLY A 507 -1.94 0.59 23.58
C GLY A 507 -3.42 0.24 23.55
N TYR A 508 -3.86 -0.70 24.40
CA TYR A 508 -5.27 -1.06 24.54
C TYR A 508 -6.14 0.13 24.99
N ARG A 509 -5.70 0.90 26.00
CA ARG A 509 -6.43 2.09 26.45
C ARG A 509 -6.52 3.14 25.35
N GLN A 510 -5.42 3.39 24.62
CA GLN A 510 -5.39 4.37 23.55
C GLN A 510 -6.35 4.02 22.43
N LEU A 511 -6.41 2.75 22.02
CA LEU A 511 -7.38 2.24 21.06
C LEU A 511 -8.84 2.50 21.50
N ARG A 512 -9.13 2.41 22.81
CA ARG A 512 -10.47 2.67 23.36
C ARG A 512 -10.80 4.15 23.58
N VAL A 513 -9.77 4.99 23.75
CA VAL A 513 -9.91 6.45 23.81
C VAL A 513 -10.09 7.03 22.42
N GLN A 514 -9.58 6.37 21.38
CA GLN A 514 -9.95 6.70 20.01
C GLN A 514 -11.46 6.58 19.83
N ALA A 515 -12.02 7.48 19.03
CA ALA A 515 -13.46 7.58 18.84
C ALA A 515 -14.04 6.21 18.42
N PRO A 516 -15.21 5.80 18.95
CA PRO A 516 -15.90 4.61 18.48
C PRO A 516 -16.04 4.66 16.96
N MET A 517 -15.99 3.50 16.29
CA MET A 517 -16.03 3.46 14.83
C MET A 517 -17.25 4.20 14.24
N GLY A 518 -18.40 4.15 14.92
CA GLY A 518 -19.56 4.95 14.54
C GLY A 518 -19.32 6.46 14.58
N GLN A 519 -18.63 6.98 15.60
CA GLN A 519 -18.26 8.40 15.67
C GLN A 519 -17.23 8.76 14.59
N VAL A 520 -16.22 7.91 14.36
CA VAL A 520 -15.23 8.11 13.29
C VAL A 520 -15.93 8.30 11.94
N LEU A 521 -16.86 7.40 11.61
CA LEU A 521 -17.57 7.47 10.33
C LEU A 521 -18.59 8.60 10.30
N ALA A 522 -19.23 8.92 11.42
CA ALA A 522 -20.09 10.10 11.53
C ALA A 522 -19.31 11.40 11.25
N ASP A 523 -18.09 11.54 11.76
CA ASP A 523 -17.25 12.71 11.53
C ASP A 523 -16.76 12.78 10.07
N ILE A 524 -16.31 11.65 9.52
CA ILE A 524 -15.84 11.56 8.12
C ILE A 524 -16.96 11.94 7.13
N PHE A 525 -18.16 11.37 7.32
CA PHE A 525 -19.31 11.57 6.43
C PHE A 525 -20.21 12.73 6.84
N GLN A 526 -19.88 13.44 7.92
CA GLN A 526 -20.68 14.53 8.49
C GLN A 526 -22.14 14.13 8.72
N ILE A 527 -22.34 12.96 9.33
CA ILE A 527 -23.66 12.42 9.64
C ILE A 527 -24.19 13.15 10.87
N GLU A 528 -25.28 13.90 10.70
CA GLU A 528 -25.96 14.51 11.84
C GLU A 528 -26.66 13.44 12.69
N PRO A 529 -26.54 13.51 14.03
CA PRO A 529 -27.32 12.64 14.91
C PRO A 529 -28.81 12.80 14.62
N SER A 530 -29.54 11.69 14.53
CA SER A 530 -31.00 11.73 14.46
C SER A 530 -31.52 12.55 15.64
N GLN A 531 -32.24 13.65 15.38
CA GLN A 531 -32.98 14.34 16.43
C GLN A 531 -34.01 13.36 16.96
N SER A 532 -33.74 12.77 18.13
CA SER A 532 -34.69 11.90 18.82
C SER A 532 -36.00 12.67 19.01
N LYS A 533 -37.07 12.21 18.35
CA LYS A 533 -38.45 12.61 18.66
C LYS A 533 -39.00 11.77 19.79
#